data_AF-A0A8T6C8Y8-F1
#
_entry.id   AF-A0A8T6C8Y8-F1
#
_cell.length_a   1.000
_cell.length_b   1.000
_cell.length_c   1.000
_cell.angle_alpha   90.00
_cell.angle_beta   90.00
_cell.angle_gamma   90.00
#
_symmetry.space_group_name_H-M   'P 1'
#
loop_
_entity.id
_entity.type
_entity.pdbx_description
1 polymer ?
#
loop_
_entity_poly.entity_id
_entity_poly.type
_entity_poly.pdbx_seq_one_letter_code
_entity_poly.pdbx_strand_id
1 'polypeptide(L)'
;MSYLVLARKWRPRKFSEVKGQPHAVRALTNAISAERVHHAWLFAGTRGVGKTTLARILAAALNCRKGAAPEPCGECESCRSIEDGSFVDLMEVDAASRTKVEQTRELLENVQYAPASGSYKIYLIDEAHMLSASSFNALLKTLEEPPPHVKFLLATTEPRRLPVTVLSRCLQINLRSMDSETIGDQLTAICKGEEVEAEPGALARLARAANGSMRDALSLLDQAIAYGADAVRETDVADMLGGADQPSIVHLLNALAGGDGEALLSGARELRERLADPANILAEMAAALQRLALLQTVGEGVLDEDDDAEMLAPLANALPADQVQLFYEIAIQGRSKLALAPDAGLGLEMTLLRMLAFRPVSAARATRASAPARHAPAPEPSAAPVAPAAPVAPAPEALGETAPAAAPAPAPEPPARPAPEAPAAPVPEAPEEDGMREEASAPANDQSLSPGRWPETVAGLGLEGLSGDIAAHSELVDAGDGCLRLRLDGAHENLLTDDVRLELESALLAALPAFQKVEIEIAGAGKGDTLAARNRAAERRRQQRAEEEFKADPFVQASLEIFEATIEVGSIRPVDQADGPDPGAGHPRSQVEP
;
A
#
# COMPACT_ATOMS: atom_id res chain seq x y z
N MET A 1 -21.40 -7.67 -30.24
CA MET A 1 -21.99 -7.04 -29.04
C MET A 1 -20.86 -6.95 -28.03
N SER A 2 -20.51 -5.75 -27.57
CA SER A 2 -19.43 -5.58 -26.58
C SER A 2 -19.86 -6.24 -25.28
N TYR A 3 -19.23 -7.36 -24.93
CA TYR A 3 -19.44 -8.03 -23.64
C TYR A 3 -19.06 -7.03 -22.54
N LEU A 4 -20.06 -6.49 -21.85
CA LEU A 4 -19.87 -5.60 -20.72
C LEU A 4 -19.77 -6.49 -19.47
N VAL A 5 -18.61 -6.46 -18.83
CA VAL A 5 -18.34 -7.08 -17.51
C VAL A 5 -19.50 -6.79 -16.55
N LEU A 6 -19.98 -7.79 -15.79
CA LEU A 6 -21.13 -7.63 -14.89
C LEU A 6 -20.93 -6.49 -13.90
N ALA A 7 -19.70 -6.28 -13.43
CA ALA A 7 -19.32 -5.17 -12.56
C ALA A 7 -19.64 -3.77 -13.14
N ARG A 8 -19.70 -3.63 -14.47
CA ARG A 8 -20.11 -2.39 -15.16
C ARG A 8 -21.60 -2.39 -15.45
N LYS A 9 -22.16 -3.52 -15.90
CA LYS A 9 -23.59 -3.65 -16.26
C LYS A 9 -24.52 -3.46 -15.06
N TRP A 10 -24.18 -4.07 -13.92
CA TRP A 10 -24.96 -4.05 -12.68
C TRP A 10 -24.53 -2.96 -11.70
N ARG A 11 -23.77 -1.96 -12.16
CA ARG A 11 -23.41 -0.82 -11.32
C ARG A 11 -24.70 -0.08 -10.94
N PRO A 12 -24.99 0.11 -9.63
CA PRO A 12 -26.17 0.85 -9.19
C PRO A 12 -26.25 2.25 -9.80
N ARG A 13 -27.43 2.63 -10.28
CA ARG A 13 -27.73 3.94 -10.88
C ARG A 13 -28.49 4.85 -9.90
N LYS A 14 -29.18 4.25 -8.94
CA LYS A 14 -29.99 4.94 -7.92
C LYS A 14 -29.53 4.58 -6.52
N PHE A 15 -29.76 5.48 -5.56
CA PHE A 15 -29.43 5.20 -4.17
C PHE A 15 -30.19 4.00 -3.59
N SER A 16 -31.41 3.72 -4.08
CA SER A 16 -32.23 2.58 -3.66
C SER A 16 -31.67 1.21 -4.11
N GLU A 17 -30.82 1.20 -5.13
CA GLU A 17 -30.17 -0.01 -5.65
C GLU A 17 -28.86 -0.33 -4.91
N VAL A 18 -28.30 0.63 -4.16
CA VAL A 18 -27.05 0.44 -3.42
C VAL A 18 -27.30 -0.46 -2.20
N LYS A 19 -26.64 -1.61 -2.18
CA LYS A 19 -26.69 -2.57 -1.06
C LYS A 19 -25.58 -2.31 -0.04
N GLY A 20 -25.83 -2.69 1.21
CA GLY A 20 -24.85 -2.67 2.30
C GLY A 20 -24.50 -1.30 2.89
N GLN A 21 -25.02 -0.19 2.36
CA GLN A 21 -24.65 1.18 2.80
C GLN A 21 -25.84 2.07 3.21
N PRO A 22 -26.73 1.62 4.11
CA PRO A 22 -27.95 2.37 4.44
C PRO A 22 -27.67 3.73 5.08
N HIS A 23 -26.60 3.85 5.88
CA HIS A 23 -26.25 5.13 6.53
C HIS A 23 -25.73 6.16 5.53
N ALA A 24 -24.90 5.74 4.56
CA ALA A 24 -24.36 6.62 3.53
C ALA A 24 -25.48 7.11 2.60
N VAL A 25 -26.32 6.18 2.12
CA VAL A 25 -27.49 6.50 1.29
C VAL A 25 -28.41 7.49 2.01
N ARG A 26 -28.74 7.24 3.28
CA ARG A 26 -29.62 8.13 4.05
C ARG A 26 -29.01 9.53 4.23
N ALA A 27 -27.71 9.63 4.50
CA ALA A 27 -27.02 10.90 4.66
C ALA A 27 -27.06 11.73 3.36
N LEU A 28 -26.78 11.09 2.21
CA LEU A 28 -26.80 11.74 0.90
C LEU A 28 -28.21 12.17 0.50
N THR A 29 -29.20 11.29 0.63
CA THR A 29 -30.61 11.59 0.34
C THR A 29 -31.10 12.77 1.17
N ASN A 30 -30.80 12.80 2.47
CA ASN A 30 -31.19 13.90 3.34
C ASN A 30 -30.50 15.21 2.97
N ALA A 31 -29.22 15.18 2.59
CA ALA A 31 -28.49 16.37 2.19
C ALA A 31 -29.06 17.00 0.91
N ILE A 32 -29.47 16.17 -0.06
CA ILE A 32 -30.12 16.61 -1.31
C ILE A 32 -31.50 17.18 -1.02
N SER A 33 -32.36 16.45 -0.29
CA SER A 33 -33.71 16.90 0.06
C SER A 33 -33.74 18.19 0.88
N ALA A 34 -32.71 18.43 1.70
CA ALA A 34 -32.58 19.64 2.50
C ALA A 34 -31.88 20.78 1.76
N GLU A 35 -31.52 20.61 0.48
CA GLU A 35 -30.76 21.55 -0.35
C GLU A 35 -29.45 22.02 0.33
N ARG A 36 -28.88 21.19 1.21
CA ARG A 36 -27.69 21.48 2.03
C ARG A 36 -26.54 20.56 1.63
N VAL A 37 -26.18 20.64 0.35
CA VAL A 37 -25.10 19.82 -0.22
C VAL A 37 -23.75 20.48 0.04
N HIS A 38 -22.93 19.83 0.88
CA HIS A 38 -21.59 20.28 1.21
C HIS A 38 -20.73 20.46 -0.05
N HIS A 39 -19.81 21.42 -0.03
CA HIS A 39 -18.94 21.71 -1.19
C HIS A 39 -17.92 20.59 -1.44
N ALA A 40 -17.54 19.83 -0.40
CA ALA A 40 -16.61 18.71 -0.51
C ALA A 40 -17.08 17.49 0.29
N TRP A 41 -17.11 16.32 -0.35
CA TRP A 41 -17.44 15.03 0.26
C TRP A 41 -16.26 14.09 0.17
N LEU A 42 -15.99 13.35 1.25
CA LEU A 42 -14.97 12.31 1.28
C LEU A 42 -15.62 10.94 1.52
N PHE A 43 -15.58 10.08 0.51
CA PHE A 43 -15.97 8.68 0.60
C PHE A 43 -14.76 7.83 0.98
N ALA A 44 -14.75 7.31 2.20
CA ALA A 44 -13.68 6.46 2.70
C ALA A 44 -14.16 5.02 2.88
N GLY A 45 -13.34 4.03 2.58
CA GLY A 45 -13.68 2.62 2.78
C GLY A 45 -12.83 1.69 1.93
N THR A 46 -12.91 0.39 2.18
CA THR A 46 -12.15 -0.63 1.43
C THR A 46 -12.42 -0.59 -0.07
N ARG A 47 -11.56 -1.20 -0.88
CA ARG A 47 -11.74 -1.25 -2.33
C ARG A 47 -13.05 -1.98 -2.67
N GLY A 48 -13.76 -1.50 -3.69
CA GLY A 48 -14.93 -2.18 -4.24
C GLY A 48 -16.24 -2.12 -3.41
N VAL A 49 -16.29 -1.39 -2.29
CA VAL A 49 -17.52 -1.16 -1.50
C VAL A 49 -18.51 -0.15 -2.10
N GLY A 50 -18.18 0.46 -3.26
CA GLY A 50 -19.08 1.38 -3.96
C GLY A 50 -18.80 2.88 -3.77
N LYS A 51 -17.58 3.28 -3.36
CA LYS A 51 -17.17 4.70 -3.23
C LYS A 51 -17.47 5.54 -4.48
N THR A 52 -16.86 5.17 -5.59
CA THR A 52 -16.99 5.85 -6.89
C THR A 52 -18.42 5.76 -7.44
N THR A 53 -19.12 4.65 -7.15
CA THR A 53 -20.53 4.48 -7.52
C THR A 53 -21.43 5.49 -6.82
N LEU A 54 -21.32 5.63 -5.49
CA LEU A 54 -22.10 6.63 -4.74
C LEU A 54 -21.77 8.06 -5.16
N ALA A 55 -20.51 8.35 -5.44
CA ALA A 55 -20.10 9.65 -5.94
C ALA A 55 -20.75 9.97 -7.31
N ARG A 56 -20.81 9.00 -8.23
CA ARG A 56 -21.49 9.14 -9.52
C ARG A 56 -23.00 9.31 -9.39
N ILE A 57 -23.65 8.56 -8.48
CA ILE A 57 -25.09 8.72 -8.22
C ILE A 57 -25.37 10.11 -7.66
N LEU A 58 -24.54 10.60 -6.73
CA LEU A 58 -24.64 11.96 -6.22
C LEU A 58 -24.46 12.99 -7.33
N ALA A 59 -23.47 12.82 -8.21
CA ALA A 59 -23.27 13.70 -9.35
C ALA A 59 -24.50 13.73 -10.29
N ALA A 60 -25.08 12.56 -10.57
CA ALA A 60 -26.30 12.43 -11.37
C ALA A 60 -27.51 13.08 -10.71
N ALA A 61 -27.65 12.95 -9.38
CA ALA A 61 -28.73 13.58 -8.62
C ALA A 61 -28.65 15.11 -8.65
N LEU A 62 -27.43 15.68 -8.51
CA LEU A 62 -27.22 17.13 -8.52
C LEU A 62 -27.38 17.77 -9.91
N ASN A 63 -27.03 17.05 -10.98
CA ASN A 63 -27.05 17.56 -12.36
C ASN A 63 -28.25 17.06 -13.18
N CYS A 64 -29.25 16.46 -12.52
CA CYS A 64 -30.48 15.99 -13.18
C CYS A 64 -31.29 17.17 -13.74
N ARG A 65 -31.68 17.12 -15.02
CA ARG A 65 -32.52 18.17 -15.63
C ARG A 65 -33.92 18.29 -15.04
N LYS A 66 -34.44 17.23 -14.41
CA LYS A 66 -35.74 17.25 -13.72
C LYS A 66 -35.66 17.94 -12.35
N GLY A 67 -34.49 18.46 -11.96
CA GLY A 67 -34.22 19.09 -10.66
C GLY A 67 -33.34 18.22 -9.76
N ALA A 68 -32.70 18.86 -8.79
CA ALA A 68 -31.91 18.17 -7.77
C ALA A 68 -32.85 17.37 -6.85
N ALA A 69 -32.97 16.07 -7.13
CA ALA A 69 -33.78 15.14 -6.36
C ALA A 69 -32.91 13.97 -5.88
N PRO A 70 -33.21 13.39 -4.70
CA PRO A 70 -32.44 12.25 -4.21
C PRO A 70 -32.38 11.09 -5.21
N GLU A 71 -33.47 10.84 -5.92
CA GLU A 71 -33.50 9.83 -6.97
C GLU A 71 -33.28 10.47 -8.35
N PRO A 72 -32.11 10.24 -8.99
CA PRO A 72 -31.89 10.71 -10.35
C PRO A 72 -32.83 9.99 -11.31
N CYS A 73 -33.29 10.69 -12.34
CA CYS A 73 -34.28 10.13 -13.26
C CYS A 73 -33.74 9.01 -14.15
N GLY A 74 -32.42 8.95 -14.39
CA GLY A 74 -31.77 7.95 -15.26
C GLY A 74 -32.05 8.10 -16.76
N GLU A 75 -33.00 8.94 -17.15
CA GLU A 75 -33.47 9.05 -18.54
C GLU A 75 -33.01 10.33 -19.25
N CYS A 76 -32.69 11.40 -18.49
CA CYS A 76 -32.28 12.66 -19.08
C CYS A 76 -30.86 12.59 -19.64
N GLU A 77 -30.53 13.51 -20.55
CA GLU A 77 -29.22 13.59 -21.19
C GLU A 77 -28.08 13.65 -20.15
N SER A 78 -28.20 14.50 -19.12
CA SER A 78 -27.20 14.58 -18.05
C SER A 78 -27.01 13.24 -17.33
N CYS A 79 -28.08 12.53 -16.99
CA CYS A 79 -27.98 11.24 -16.30
C CYS A 79 -27.32 10.18 -17.19
N ARG A 80 -27.69 10.11 -18.48
CA ARG A 80 -27.09 9.17 -19.44
C ARG A 80 -25.62 9.45 -19.66
N SER A 81 -25.25 10.70 -19.90
CA SER A 81 -23.85 11.09 -20.10
C SER A 81 -22.98 10.84 -18.86
N ILE A 82 -23.52 11.01 -17.64
CA ILE A 82 -22.80 10.69 -16.40
C ILE A 82 -22.57 9.18 -16.28
N GLU A 83 -23.56 8.39 -16.66
CA GLU A 83 -23.44 6.93 -16.66
C GLU A 83 -22.38 6.45 -17.67
N ASP A 84 -22.41 7.01 -18.88
CA ASP A 84 -21.46 6.69 -19.94
C ASP A 84 -20.05 7.24 -19.68
N GLY A 85 -19.90 8.15 -18.71
CA GLY A 85 -18.63 8.81 -18.38
C GLY A 85 -18.23 9.91 -19.37
N SER A 86 -19.17 10.45 -20.14
CA SER A 86 -18.95 11.47 -21.16
C SER A 86 -19.47 12.86 -20.76
N PHE A 87 -19.94 13.02 -19.51
CA PHE A 87 -20.50 14.27 -19.03
C PHE A 87 -19.43 15.33 -18.79
N VAL A 88 -19.51 16.43 -19.56
CA VAL A 88 -18.50 17.50 -19.59
C VAL A 88 -18.26 18.14 -18.21
N ASP A 89 -19.31 18.30 -17.41
CA ASP A 89 -19.21 18.93 -16.09
C ASP A 89 -18.92 17.93 -14.95
N LEU A 90 -18.63 16.66 -15.26
CA LEU A 90 -18.11 15.67 -14.31
C LEU A 90 -16.68 15.30 -14.72
N MET A 91 -15.72 15.87 -14.03
CA MET A 91 -14.29 15.60 -14.24
C MET A 91 -13.88 14.44 -13.34
N GLU A 92 -13.62 13.28 -13.94
CA GLU A 92 -13.13 12.11 -13.21
C GLU A 92 -11.61 11.99 -13.31
N VAL A 93 -10.96 12.08 -12.15
CA VAL A 93 -9.50 11.99 -12.02
C VAL A 93 -9.17 10.78 -11.18
N ASP A 94 -8.35 9.88 -11.73
CA ASP A 94 -7.79 8.75 -10.98
C ASP A 94 -6.36 9.12 -10.56
N ALA A 95 -6.19 9.41 -9.27
CA ALA A 95 -4.91 9.86 -8.72
C ALA A 95 -3.82 8.78 -8.73
N ALA A 96 -4.19 7.49 -8.88
CA ALA A 96 -3.21 6.41 -8.99
C ALA A 96 -2.52 6.37 -10.36
N SER A 97 -3.13 6.94 -11.40
CA SER A 97 -2.56 6.94 -12.75
C SER A 97 -1.48 8.03 -12.92
N ARG A 98 -0.23 7.60 -13.10
CA ARG A 98 0.97 8.48 -13.11
C ARG A 98 0.94 9.58 -14.16
N THR A 99 0.27 9.38 -15.28
CA THR A 99 0.10 10.40 -16.34
C THR A 99 -0.80 11.56 -15.93
N LYS A 100 -1.60 11.42 -14.86
CA LYS A 100 -2.60 12.40 -14.46
C LYS A 100 -2.18 13.30 -13.31
N VAL A 101 -1.02 13.08 -12.66
CA VAL A 101 -0.64 13.87 -11.48
C VAL A 101 -0.45 15.35 -11.84
N GLU A 102 0.24 15.65 -12.95
CA GLU A 102 0.41 17.04 -13.39
C GLU A 102 -0.83 17.60 -14.10
N GLN A 103 -1.58 16.75 -14.81
CA GLN A 103 -2.89 17.13 -15.36
C GLN A 103 -3.89 17.50 -14.26
N THR A 104 -3.79 16.90 -13.07
CA THR A 104 -4.70 17.20 -11.95
C THR A 104 -4.56 18.66 -11.52
N ARG A 105 -3.35 19.20 -11.50
CA ARG A 105 -3.13 20.60 -11.14
C ARG A 105 -3.78 21.54 -12.16
N GLU A 106 -3.54 21.33 -13.46
CA GLU A 106 -4.13 22.15 -14.52
C GLU A 106 -5.67 22.10 -14.50
N LEU A 107 -6.25 20.93 -14.22
CA LEU A 107 -7.69 20.76 -14.07
C LEU A 107 -8.26 21.51 -12.85
N LEU A 108 -7.49 21.60 -11.75
CA LEU A 108 -7.84 22.33 -10.54
C LEU A 108 -7.71 23.86 -10.72
N GLU A 109 -6.79 24.34 -11.56
CA GLU A 109 -6.67 25.76 -11.88
C GLU A 109 -7.90 26.26 -12.68
N ASN A 110 -8.52 25.39 -13.47
CA ASN A 110 -9.74 25.67 -14.25
C ASN A 110 -11.06 25.56 -13.44
N VAL A 111 -10.99 25.46 -12.11
CA VAL A 111 -12.19 25.30 -11.25
C VAL A 111 -13.05 26.56 -11.22
N GLN A 112 -12.47 27.74 -11.44
CA GLN A 112 -13.18 29.02 -11.31
C GLN A 112 -14.27 29.23 -12.38
N TYR A 113 -14.18 28.53 -13.51
CA TYR A 113 -15.13 28.67 -14.62
C TYR A 113 -16.48 28.03 -14.30
N ALA A 114 -17.56 28.65 -14.79
CA ALA A 114 -18.93 28.16 -14.67
C ALA A 114 -19.13 26.82 -15.41
N PRO A 115 -20.11 25.99 -14.99
CA PRO A 115 -20.44 24.75 -15.69
C PRO A 115 -21.02 25.01 -17.09
N ALA A 116 -20.76 24.09 -18.02
CA ALA A 116 -21.14 24.23 -19.43
C ALA A 116 -22.60 23.83 -19.72
N SER A 117 -23.13 22.84 -18.99
CA SER A 117 -24.47 22.28 -19.22
C SER A 117 -25.19 21.84 -17.94
N GLY A 118 -24.45 21.48 -16.89
CA GLY A 118 -24.98 21.10 -15.59
C GLY A 118 -25.27 22.28 -14.66
N SER A 119 -25.95 21.99 -13.55
CA SER A 119 -26.12 22.96 -12.45
C SER A 119 -24.84 23.12 -11.64
N TYR A 120 -24.04 22.04 -11.55
CA TYR A 120 -22.80 21.98 -10.81
C TYR A 120 -21.67 21.38 -11.65
N LYS A 121 -20.47 21.94 -11.51
CA LYS A 121 -19.22 21.37 -11.99
C LYS A 121 -18.63 20.50 -10.90
N ILE A 122 -18.53 19.20 -11.16
CA ILE A 122 -18.19 18.18 -10.17
C ILE A 122 -16.82 17.60 -10.48
N TYR A 123 -15.94 17.60 -9.48
CA TYR A 123 -14.63 16.97 -9.54
C TYR A 123 -14.65 15.69 -8.72
N LEU A 124 -14.62 14.55 -9.39
CA LEU A 124 -14.53 13.23 -8.75
C LEU A 124 -13.07 12.77 -8.78
N ILE A 125 -12.42 12.74 -7.62
CA ILE A 125 -11.04 12.29 -7.47
C ILE A 125 -11.04 10.93 -6.78
N ASP A 126 -10.73 9.88 -7.54
CA ASP A 126 -10.57 8.52 -7.02
C ASP A 126 -9.14 8.29 -6.52
N GLU A 127 -9.02 7.43 -5.51
CA GLU A 127 -7.80 7.16 -4.74
C GLU A 127 -7.04 8.44 -4.34
N ALA A 128 -7.76 9.42 -3.79
CA ALA A 128 -7.24 10.75 -3.48
C ALA A 128 -5.98 10.76 -2.59
N HIS A 129 -5.71 9.71 -1.82
CA HIS A 129 -4.48 9.56 -1.03
C HIS A 129 -3.20 9.42 -1.88
N MET A 130 -3.34 9.15 -3.18
CA MET A 130 -2.24 9.06 -4.15
C MET A 130 -1.87 10.41 -4.76
N LEU A 131 -2.60 11.49 -4.45
CA LEU A 131 -2.26 12.84 -4.91
C LEU A 131 -0.91 13.31 -4.36
N SER A 132 -0.19 14.07 -5.19
CA SER A 132 1.04 14.74 -4.77
C SER A 132 0.77 15.86 -3.77
N ALA A 133 1.76 16.20 -2.95
CA ALA A 133 1.66 17.30 -1.98
C ALA A 133 1.32 18.64 -2.64
N SER A 134 1.87 18.90 -3.84
CA SER A 134 1.57 20.09 -4.63
C SER A 134 0.09 20.14 -5.08
N SER A 135 -0.47 18.99 -5.50
CA SER A 135 -1.89 18.88 -5.88
C SER A 135 -2.82 19.12 -4.71
N PHE A 136 -2.48 18.62 -3.51
CA PHE A 136 -3.24 18.93 -2.30
C PHE A 136 -3.23 20.41 -1.95
N ASN A 137 -2.10 21.09 -2.09
CA ASN A 137 -2.01 22.53 -1.82
C ASN A 137 -2.86 23.35 -2.81
N ALA A 138 -2.92 22.94 -4.08
CA ALA A 138 -3.82 23.55 -5.06
C ALA A 138 -5.29 23.35 -4.66
N LEU A 139 -5.66 22.13 -4.26
CA LEU A 139 -7.00 21.80 -3.77
C LEU A 139 -7.39 22.61 -2.53
N LEU A 140 -6.46 22.82 -1.58
CA LEU A 140 -6.73 23.55 -0.33
C LEU A 140 -7.17 24.99 -0.57
N LYS A 141 -6.56 25.69 -1.53
CA LYS A 141 -6.96 27.07 -1.89
C LYS A 141 -8.44 27.12 -2.31
N THR A 142 -8.88 26.13 -3.07
CA THR A 142 -10.26 26.05 -3.56
C THR A 142 -11.23 25.45 -2.55
N LEU A 143 -10.77 24.59 -1.64
CA LEU A 143 -11.59 24.05 -0.54
C LEU A 143 -11.85 25.09 0.55
N GLU A 144 -10.96 26.05 0.74
CA GLU A 144 -11.16 27.15 1.69
C GLU A 144 -12.22 28.15 1.21
N GLU A 145 -12.17 28.52 -0.08
CA GLU A 145 -13.13 29.43 -0.70
C GLU A 145 -13.74 28.79 -1.97
N PRO A 146 -14.66 27.81 -1.81
CA PRO A 146 -15.23 27.09 -2.93
C PRO A 146 -16.23 27.95 -3.70
N PRO A 147 -16.15 28.01 -5.05
CA PRO A 147 -17.21 28.60 -5.85
C PRO A 147 -18.53 27.86 -5.65
N PRO A 148 -19.69 28.55 -5.64
CA PRO A 148 -20.98 27.94 -5.31
C PRO A 148 -21.41 26.84 -6.29
N HIS A 149 -20.96 26.92 -7.54
CA HIS A 149 -21.24 25.95 -8.61
C HIS A 149 -20.29 24.76 -8.63
N VAL A 150 -19.28 24.71 -7.76
CA VAL A 150 -18.27 23.63 -7.74
C VAL A 150 -18.54 22.69 -6.58
N LYS A 151 -18.44 21.38 -6.84
CA LYS A 151 -18.49 20.33 -5.81
C LYS A 151 -17.31 19.36 -5.98
N PHE A 152 -16.65 19.03 -4.88
CA PHE A 152 -15.58 18.03 -4.83
C PHE A 152 -16.09 16.73 -4.22
N LEU A 153 -15.85 15.62 -4.92
CA LEU A 153 -16.14 14.27 -4.47
C LEU A 153 -14.82 13.49 -4.42
N LEU A 154 -14.29 13.29 -3.22
CA LEU A 154 -13.05 12.57 -3.00
C LEU A 154 -13.37 11.12 -2.61
N ALA A 155 -12.69 10.14 -3.18
CA ALA A 155 -12.77 8.74 -2.77
C ALA A 155 -11.38 8.25 -2.38
N THR A 156 -11.29 7.47 -1.29
CA THR A 156 -10.02 6.91 -0.83
C THR A 156 -10.20 5.58 -0.09
N THR A 157 -9.25 4.66 -0.24
CA THR A 157 -9.09 3.50 0.65
C THR A 157 -8.42 3.84 1.98
N GLU A 158 -7.59 4.87 2.00
CA GLU A 158 -6.73 5.21 3.14
C GLU A 158 -6.94 6.66 3.60
N PRO A 159 -7.99 6.96 4.39
CA PRO A 159 -8.28 8.32 4.82
C PRO A 159 -7.19 8.91 5.74
N ARG A 160 -6.42 8.07 6.43
CA ARG A 160 -5.35 8.51 7.35
C ARG A 160 -4.14 9.08 6.65
N ARG A 161 -3.94 8.77 5.36
CA ARG A 161 -2.85 9.34 4.54
C ARG A 161 -3.18 10.73 4.02
N LEU A 162 -4.44 11.15 4.09
CA LEU A 162 -4.83 12.49 3.69
C LEU A 162 -4.41 13.51 4.76
N PRO A 163 -3.90 14.69 4.37
CA PRO A 163 -3.62 15.76 5.30
C PRO A 163 -4.87 16.14 6.11
N VAL A 164 -4.69 16.39 7.42
CA VAL A 164 -5.78 16.78 8.33
C VAL A 164 -6.48 18.07 7.84
N THR A 165 -5.75 18.94 7.15
CA THR A 165 -6.26 20.17 6.54
C THR A 165 -7.33 19.94 5.47
N VAL A 166 -7.27 18.81 4.75
CA VAL A 166 -8.30 18.41 3.78
C VAL A 166 -9.45 17.71 4.50
N LEU A 167 -9.14 16.82 5.44
CA LEU A 167 -10.12 16.07 6.22
C LEU A 167 -11.09 16.96 6.99
N SER A 168 -10.60 18.09 7.54
CA SER A 168 -11.42 19.05 8.29
C SER A 168 -12.37 19.87 7.42
N ARG A 169 -12.11 19.94 6.11
CA ARG A 169 -12.91 20.68 5.12
C ARG A 169 -13.83 19.79 4.29
N CYS A 170 -13.81 18.48 4.55
CA CYS A 170 -14.65 17.52 3.84
C CYS A 170 -15.67 16.89 4.78
N LEU A 171 -16.89 16.70 4.30
CA LEU A 171 -17.87 15.86 4.99
C LEU A 171 -17.55 14.40 4.70
N GLN A 172 -17.17 13.65 5.74
CA GLN A 172 -16.71 12.27 5.60
C GLN A 172 -17.88 11.28 5.67
N ILE A 173 -17.95 10.40 4.68
CA ILE A 173 -18.82 9.21 4.68
C ILE A 173 -17.91 7.98 4.68
N ASN A 174 -17.93 7.26 5.80
CA ASN A 174 -17.23 5.97 5.92
C ASN A 174 -18.15 4.85 5.44
N LEU A 175 -17.73 4.15 4.40
CA LEU A 175 -18.40 2.99 3.82
C LEU A 175 -17.87 1.73 4.49
N ARG A 176 -18.78 0.82 4.83
CA ARG A 176 -18.43 -0.43 5.54
C ARG A 176 -18.17 -1.54 4.53
N SER A 177 -17.38 -2.53 4.91
CA SER A 177 -17.36 -3.80 4.16
C SER A 177 -18.75 -4.44 4.22
N MET A 178 -19.14 -5.11 3.15
CA MET A 178 -20.41 -5.84 3.10
C MET A 178 -20.27 -7.22 3.73
N ASP A 179 -21.33 -7.67 4.37
CA ASP A 179 -21.39 -9.03 4.92
C ASP A 179 -21.52 -10.05 3.78
N SER A 180 -20.92 -11.23 3.96
CA SER A 180 -20.92 -12.29 2.93
C SER A 180 -22.33 -12.73 2.53
N GLU A 181 -23.27 -12.75 3.47
CA GLU A 181 -24.68 -13.06 3.20
C GLU A 181 -25.31 -12.02 2.24
N THR A 182 -25.10 -10.72 2.50
CA THR A 182 -25.59 -9.63 1.64
C THR A 182 -24.99 -9.71 0.24
N ILE A 183 -23.71 -10.09 0.13
CA ILE A 183 -23.06 -10.31 -1.17
C ILE A 183 -23.69 -11.51 -1.88
N GLY A 184 -23.85 -12.65 -1.19
CA GLY A 184 -24.47 -13.86 -1.73
C GLY A 184 -25.90 -13.63 -2.24
N ASP A 185 -26.71 -12.90 -1.49
CA ASP A 185 -28.06 -12.49 -1.90
C ASP A 185 -28.06 -11.67 -3.18
N GLN A 186 -27.12 -10.71 -3.28
CA GLN A 186 -26.99 -9.87 -4.47
C GLN A 186 -26.50 -10.66 -5.68
N LEU A 187 -25.53 -11.57 -5.50
CA LEU A 187 -25.07 -12.47 -6.57
C LEU A 187 -26.21 -13.35 -7.06
N THR A 188 -27.04 -13.87 -6.14
CA THR A 188 -28.24 -14.66 -6.47
C THR A 188 -29.23 -13.85 -7.30
N ALA A 189 -29.49 -12.59 -6.91
CA ALA A 189 -30.38 -11.70 -7.66
C ALA A 189 -29.84 -11.39 -9.06
N ILE A 190 -28.51 -11.23 -9.21
CA ILE A 190 -27.85 -10.96 -10.49
C ILE A 190 -27.88 -12.19 -11.40
N CYS A 191 -27.56 -13.37 -10.89
CA CYS A 191 -27.63 -14.61 -11.69
C CYS A 191 -29.05 -14.86 -12.21
N LYS A 192 -30.08 -14.61 -11.39
CA LYS A 192 -31.48 -14.66 -11.83
C LYS A 192 -31.81 -13.64 -12.92
N GLY A 193 -31.23 -12.44 -12.86
CA GLY A 193 -31.44 -11.39 -13.87
C GLY A 193 -30.70 -11.65 -15.19
N GLU A 194 -29.59 -12.38 -15.15
CA GLU A 194 -28.80 -12.78 -16.32
C GLU A 194 -29.18 -14.16 -16.87
N GLU A 195 -30.17 -14.83 -16.26
CA GLU A 195 -30.61 -16.19 -16.62
C GLU A 195 -29.48 -17.24 -16.54
N VAL A 196 -28.57 -17.07 -15.58
CA VAL A 196 -27.45 -17.99 -15.32
C VAL A 196 -27.84 -18.98 -14.23
N GLU A 197 -27.65 -20.27 -14.49
CA GLU A 197 -27.83 -21.32 -13.47
C GLU A 197 -26.68 -21.25 -12.45
N ALA A 198 -27.01 -21.06 -11.17
CA ALA A 198 -26.02 -20.93 -10.11
C ALA A 198 -26.42 -21.73 -8.86
N GLU A 199 -25.47 -22.51 -8.33
CA GLU A 199 -25.66 -23.26 -7.09
C GLU A 199 -25.46 -22.36 -5.85
N PRO A 200 -26.30 -22.46 -4.80
CA PRO A 200 -26.19 -21.62 -3.61
C PRO A 200 -24.82 -21.73 -2.91
N GLY A 201 -24.25 -22.93 -2.84
CA GLY A 201 -22.92 -23.16 -2.25
C GLY A 201 -21.80 -22.46 -3.02
N ALA A 202 -21.88 -22.44 -4.35
CA ALA A 202 -20.95 -21.72 -5.22
C ALA A 202 -20.99 -20.21 -4.97
N LEU A 203 -22.19 -19.62 -4.89
CA LEU A 203 -22.36 -18.19 -4.62
C LEU A 203 -21.87 -17.80 -3.22
N ALA A 204 -22.08 -18.66 -2.22
CA ALA A 204 -21.57 -18.45 -0.86
C ALA A 204 -20.04 -18.47 -0.81
N ARG A 205 -19.38 -19.33 -1.61
CA ARG A 205 -17.91 -19.36 -1.75
C ARG A 205 -17.39 -18.10 -2.42
N LEU A 206 -18.01 -17.65 -3.53
CA LEU A 206 -17.65 -16.40 -4.20
C LEU A 206 -17.81 -15.19 -3.27
N ALA A 207 -18.89 -15.15 -2.49
CA ALA A 207 -19.15 -14.08 -1.54
C ALA A 207 -18.09 -14.00 -0.43
N ARG A 208 -17.67 -15.16 0.10
CA ARG A 208 -16.55 -15.25 1.07
C ARG A 208 -15.23 -14.81 0.45
N ALA A 209 -14.91 -15.30 -0.75
CA ALA A 209 -13.68 -14.95 -1.47
C ALA A 209 -13.58 -13.45 -1.78
N ALA A 210 -14.71 -12.77 -1.97
CA ALA A 210 -14.78 -11.34 -2.24
C ALA A 210 -14.44 -10.44 -1.04
N ASN A 211 -14.30 -10.97 0.18
CA ASN A 211 -13.87 -10.23 1.39
C ASN A 211 -14.59 -8.87 1.61
N GLY A 212 -15.90 -8.84 1.37
CA GLY A 212 -16.73 -7.65 1.58
C GLY A 212 -16.73 -6.62 0.44
N SER A 213 -16.11 -6.93 -0.69
CA SER A 213 -16.07 -6.10 -1.91
C SER A 213 -17.05 -6.60 -2.97
N MET A 214 -18.07 -5.81 -3.30
CA MET A 214 -19.03 -6.18 -4.35
C MET A 214 -18.38 -6.20 -5.74
N ARG A 215 -17.43 -5.29 -5.99
CA ARG A 215 -16.72 -5.26 -7.28
C ARG A 215 -15.93 -6.56 -7.51
N ASP A 216 -15.26 -7.05 -6.48
CA ASP A 216 -14.48 -8.28 -6.58
C ASP A 216 -15.41 -9.49 -6.67
N ALA A 217 -16.52 -9.50 -5.91
CA ALA A 217 -17.57 -10.53 -6.03
C ALA A 217 -18.11 -10.67 -7.46
N LEU A 218 -18.42 -9.56 -8.13
CA LEU A 218 -18.90 -9.57 -9.52
C LEU A 218 -17.80 -9.99 -10.51
N SER A 219 -16.55 -9.60 -10.26
CA SER A 219 -15.42 -10.00 -11.10
C SER A 219 -15.15 -11.51 -10.98
N LEU A 220 -15.29 -12.07 -9.77
CA LEU A 220 -15.19 -13.51 -9.53
C LEU A 220 -16.38 -14.26 -10.14
N LEU A 221 -17.59 -13.70 -10.08
CA LEU A 221 -18.76 -14.28 -10.74
C LEU A 221 -18.61 -14.31 -12.27
N ASP A 222 -18.13 -13.22 -12.89
CA ASP A 222 -17.82 -13.17 -14.32
C ASP A 222 -16.82 -14.28 -14.73
N GLN A 223 -15.78 -14.47 -13.92
CA GLN A 223 -14.80 -15.55 -14.13
C GLN A 223 -15.43 -16.93 -13.99
N ALA A 224 -16.28 -17.13 -12.97
CA ALA A 224 -16.96 -18.40 -12.74
C ALA A 224 -17.91 -18.75 -13.89
N ILE A 225 -18.64 -17.77 -14.44
CA ILE A 225 -19.52 -17.95 -15.60
C ILE A 225 -18.70 -18.34 -16.83
N ALA A 226 -17.58 -17.65 -17.08
CA ALA A 226 -16.69 -17.96 -18.19
C ALA A 226 -16.05 -19.35 -18.07
N TYR A 227 -15.72 -19.78 -16.85
CA TYR A 227 -15.12 -21.09 -16.57
C TYR A 227 -16.14 -22.23 -16.69
N GLY A 228 -17.34 -22.08 -16.12
CA GLY A 228 -18.39 -23.11 -16.04
C GLY A 228 -19.32 -23.19 -17.26
N ALA A 229 -19.00 -22.49 -18.35
CA ALA A 229 -19.77 -22.42 -19.60
C ALA A 229 -21.25 -22.05 -19.36
N ASP A 230 -21.48 -20.86 -18.80
CA ASP A 230 -22.80 -20.29 -18.47
C ASP A 230 -23.56 -20.96 -17.30
N ALA A 231 -22.87 -21.80 -16.52
CA ALA A 231 -23.37 -22.31 -15.24
C ALA A 231 -22.32 -22.15 -14.13
N VAL A 232 -22.76 -21.76 -12.94
CA VAL A 232 -21.90 -21.55 -11.76
C VAL A 232 -22.11 -22.70 -10.79
N ARG A 233 -21.28 -23.74 -10.93
CA ARG A 233 -21.28 -24.92 -10.06
C ARG A 233 -20.26 -24.78 -8.92
N GLU A 234 -20.52 -25.45 -7.81
CA GLU A 234 -19.66 -25.37 -6.64
C GLU A 234 -18.26 -25.95 -6.88
N THR A 235 -18.16 -27.07 -7.61
CA THR A 235 -16.88 -27.69 -7.95
C THR A 235 -16.03 -26.77 -8.85
N ASP A 236 -16.67 -26.18 -9.85
CA ASP A 236 -16.02 -25.30 -10.83
C ASP A 236 -15.47 -24.04 -10.14
N VAL A 237 -16.25 -23.47 -9.21
CA VAL A 237 -15.82 -22.32 -8.39
C VAL A 237 -14.71 -22.70 -7.41
N ALA A 238 -14.77 -23.88 -6.80
CA ALA A 238 -13.73 -24.34 -5.89
C ALA A 238 -12.38 -24.52 -6.61
N ASP A 239 -12.39 -25.14 -7.79
CA ASP A 239 -11.21 -25.30 -8.64
C ASP A 239 -10.69 -23.95 -9.13
N MET A 240 -11.59 -23.05 -9.57
CA MET A 240 -11.22 -21.70 -10.03
C MET A 240 -10.55 -20.85 -8.94
N LEU A 241 -11.08 -20.87 -7.71
CA LEU A 241 -10.52 -20.10 -6.59
C LEU A 241 -9.19 -20.70 -6.08
N GLY A 242 -8.78 -21.87 -6.58
CA GLY A 242 -7.57 -22.56 -6.14
C GLY A 242 -7.57 -22.82 -4.63
N GLY A 243 -8.75 -22.98 -4.04
CA GLY A 243 -8.92 -23.20 -2.61
C GLY A 243 -8.65 -24.64 -2.27
N ALA A 244 -7.93 -24.88 -1.17
CA ALA A 244 -7.98 -26.20 -0.54
C ALA A 244 -9.40 -26.45 -0.06
N ASP A 245 -9.96 -27.58 -0.47
CA ASP A 245 -11.23 -28.05 0.04
C ASP A 245 -11.12 -28.33 1.55
N GLN A 246 -12.22 -28.13 2.27
CA GLN A 246 -12.27 -28.34 3.73
C GLN A 246 -11.72 -29.73 4.15
N PRO A 247 -12.01 -30.84 3.43
CA PRO A 247 -11.42 -32.14 3.75
C PRO A 247 -9.89 -32.16 3.70
N SER A 248 -9.28 -31.48 2.72
CA SER A 248 -7.82 -31.38 2.61
C SER A 248 -7.21 -30.58 3.77
N ILE A 249 -7.85 -29.48 4.18
CA ILE A 249 -7.42 -28.71 5.36
C ILE A 249 -7.50 -29.57 6.63
N VAL A 250 -8.61 -30.28 6.82
CA VAL A 250 -8.80 -31.21 7.94
C VAL A 250 -7.76 -32.35 7.89
N HIS A 251 -7.40 -32.85 6.71
CA HIS A 251 -6.34 -33.84 6.55
C HIS A 251 -4.97 -33.32 7.03
N LEU A 252 -4.58 -32.10 6.63
CA LEU A 252 -3.34 -31.46 7.08
C LEU A 252 -3.34 -31.24 8.61
N LEU A 253 -4.47 -30.78 9.16
CA LEU A 253 -4.63 -30.58 10.61
C LEU A 253 -4.54 -31.90 11.39
N ASN A 254 -5.08 -33.00 10.85
CA ASN A 254 -4.94 -34.34 11.43
C ASN A 254 -3.48 -34.83 11.40
N ALA A 255 -2.76 -34.59 10.30
CA ALA A 255 -1.34 -34.91 10.22
C ALA A 255 -0.52 -34.12 11.25
N LEU A 256 -0.82 -32.83 11.44
CA LEU A 256 -0.22 -32.00 12.49
C LEU A 256 -0.54 -32.51 13.89
N ALA A 257 -1.79 -32.90 14.15
CA ALA A 257 -2.22 -33.48 15.43
C ALA A 257 -1.48 -34.80 15.72
N GLY A 258 -1.35 -35.67 14.73
CA GLY A 258 -0.59 -36.92 14.81
C GLY A 258 0.93 -36.74 14.90
N GLY A 259 1.45 -35.59 14.50
CA GLY A 259 2.89 -35.38 14.35
C GLY A 259 3.49 -36.13 13.16
N ASP A 260 2.68 -36.42 12.14
CA ASP A 260 3.09 -37.16 10.95
C ASP A 260 3.58 -36.19 9.87
N GLY A 261 4.90 -36.03 9.78
CA GLY A 261 5.52 -35.17 8.77
C GLY A 261 5.43 -35.74 7.34
N GLU A 262 5.30 -37.06 7.18
CA GLU A 262 5.20 -37.68 5.86
C GLU A 262 3.81 -37.43 5.26
N ALA A 263 2.75 -37.68 6.04
CA ALA A 263 1.38 -37.37 5.65
C ALA A 263 1.19 -35.86 5.39
N LEU A 264 1.78 -35.01 6.23
CA LEU A 264 1.70 -33.56 6.09
C LEU A 264 2.32 -33.05 4.78
N LEU A 265 3.52 -33.51 4.44
CA LEU A 265 4.18 -33.13 3.19
C LEU A 265 3.52 -33.76 1.97
N SER A 266 2.99 -34.98 2.08
CA SER A 266 2.22 -35.60 1.01
C SER A 266 0.96 -34.80 0.69
N GLY A 267 0.17 -34.42 1.70
CA GLY A 267 -1.01 -33.58 1.51
C GLY A 267 -0.69 -32.20 0.95
N ALA A 268 0.42 -31.59 1.39
CA ALA A 268 0.88 -30.31 0.83
C ALA A 268 1.26 -30.42 -0.66
N ARG A 269 1.88 -31.54 -1.06
CA ARG A 269 2.20 -31.80 -2.47
C ARG A 269 0.96 -32.04 -3.32
N GLU A 270 -0.02 -32.78 -2.81
CA GLU A 270 -1.29 -33.03 -3.51
C GLU A 270 -2.04 -31.72 -3.78
N LEU A 271 -2.10 -30.82 -2.79
CA LEU A 271 -2.69 -29.49 -2.98
C LEU A 271 -1.93 -28.65 -4.01
N ARG A 272 -0.60 -28.75 -4.04
CA ARG A 272 0.24 -28.07 -5.04
C ARG A 272 0.04 -28.64 -6.45
N GLU A 273 -0.17 -29.95 -6.59
CA GLU A 273 -0.49 -30.59 -7.87
C GLU A 273 -1.85 -30.13 -8.41
N ARG A 274 -2.79 -29.81 -7.53
CA ARG A 274 -4.08 -29.18 -7.85
C ARG A 274 -4.00 -27.66 -8.05
N LEU A 275 -2.80 -27.08 -8.09
CA LEU A 275 -2.54 -25.65 -8.27
C LEU A 275 -3.22 -24.77 -7.20
N ALA A 276 -3.44 -25.30 -6.00
CA ALA A 276 -4.00 -24.51 -4.91
C ALA A 276 -3.04 -23.41 -4.46
N ASP A 277 -3.56 -22.20 -4.22
CA ASP A 277 -2.75 -21.05 -3.80
C ASP A 277 -2.25 -21.27 -2.35
N PRO A 278 -0.91 -21.33 -2.12
CA PRO A 278 -0.37 -21.51 -0.79
C PRO A 278 -0.81 -20.44 0.22
N ALA A 279 -1.09 -19.21 -0.23
CA ALA A 279 -1.62 -18.16 0.63
C ALA A 279 -3.05 -18.46 1.10
N ASN A 280 -3.88 -19.03 0.22
CA ASN A 280 -5.24 -19.45 0.54
C ASN A 280 -5.24 -20.69 1.44
N ILE A 281 -4.35 -21.66 1.22
CA ILE A 281 -4.21 -22.83 2.10
C ILE A 281 -3.92 -22.36 3.54
N LEU A 282 -2.96 -21.46 3.73
CA LEU A 282 -2.65 -20.93 5.07
C LEU A 282 -3.79 -20.10 5.66
N ALA A 283 -4.56 -19.40 4.83
CA ALA A 283 -5.73 -18.64 5.27
C ALA A 283 -6.85 -19.58 5.77
N GLU A 284 -7.16 -20.64 5.03
CA GLU A 284 -8.16 -21.64 5.40
C GLU A 284 -7.73 -22.44 6.63
N MET A 285 -6.44 -22.81 6.74
CA MET A 285 -5.90 -23.39 7.96
C MET A 285 -6.07 -22.47 9.17
N ALA A 286 -5.78 -21.18 9.01
CA ALA A 286 -5.97 -20.20 10.10
C ALA A 286 -7.44 -20.06 10.50
N ALA A 287 -8.36 -20.04 9.53
CA ALA A 287 -9.80 -20.00 9.79
C ALA A 287 -10.28 -21.26 10.52
N ALA A 288 -9.86 -22.45 10.07
CA ALA A 288 -10.18 -23.72 10.73
C ALA A 288 -9.63 -23.78 12.16
N LEU A 289 -8.41 -23.32 12.40
CA LEU A 289 -7.81 -23.24 13.74
C LEU A 289 -8.55 -22.24 14.65
N GLN A 290 -9.02 -21.12 14.11
CA GLN A 290 -9.83 -20.15 14.85
C GLN A 290 -11.19 -20.76 15.25
N ARG A 291 -11.86 -21.48 14.35
CA ARG A 291 -13.10 -22.21 14.65
C ARG A 291 -12.87 -23.29 15.71
N LEU A 292 -11.75 -24.01 15.62
CA LEU A 292 -11.34 -25.00 16.61
C LEU A 292 -11.16 -24.37 18.00
N ALA A 293 -10.51 -23.21 18.07
CA ALA A 293 -10.33 -22.47 19.31
C ALA A 293 -11.67 -21.99 19.89
N LEU A 294 -12.61 -21.56 19.05
CA LEU A 294 -13.98 -21.21 19.48
C LEU A 294 -14.72 -22.43 20.06
N LEU A 295 -14.67 -23.57 19.38
CA LEU A 295 -15.28 -24.82 19.87
C LEU A 295 -14.73 -25.25 21.22
N GLN A 296 -13.41 -25.14 21.42
CA GLN A 296 -12.76 -25.51 22.68
C GLN A 296 -13.09 -24.56 23.84
N THR A 297 -13.33 -23.27 23.56
CA THR A 297 -13.49 -22.24 24.60
C THR A 297 -14.94 -21.91 24.92
N VAL A 298 -15.81 -21.87 23.91
CA VAL A 298 -17.21 -21.43 24.05
C VAL A 298 -18.21 -22.57 23.84
N GLY A 299 -17.82 -23.65 23.14
CA GLY A 299 -18.65 -24.83 22.88
C GLY A 299 -19.38 -24.80 21.52
N GLU A 300 -20.17 -25.84 21.25
CA GLU A 300 -20.80 -26.12 19.93
C GLU A 300 -21.84 -25.06 19.49
N GLY A 301 -22.40 -24.28 20.41
CA GLY A 301 -23.51 -23.34 20.12
C GLY A 301 -23.13 -21.96 19.57
N VAL A 302 -21.86 -21.73 19.22
CA VAL A 302 -21.35 -20.42 18.73
C VAL A 302 -21.04 -20.43 17.24
N LEU A 303 -20.85 -21.60 16.66
CA LEU A 303 -20.71 -21.72 15.21
C LEU A 303 -22.11 -21.79 14.60
N ASP A 304 -22.31 -21.08 13.49
CA ASP A 304 -23.47 -21.30 12.62
C ASP A 304 -23.47 -22.78 12.19
N GLU A 305 -24.66 -23.35 11.90
CA GLU A 305 -24.86 -24.75 11.50
C GLU A 305 -24.19 -25.05 10.14
N ASP A 306 -22.85 -25.11 10.12
CA ASP A 306 -22.03 -25.47 8.97
C ASP A 306 -21.50 -26.91 9.14
N ASP A 307 -21.44 -27.67 8.04
CA ASP A 307 -20.83 -29.02 7.94
C ASP A 307 -19.38 -29.09 8.50
N ASP A 308 -18.72 -27.94 8.59
CA ASP A 308 -17.38 -27.77 9.14
C ASP A 308 -17.28 -28.13 10.62
N ALA A 309 -18.33 -27.88 11.42
CA ALA A 309 -18.30 -28.11 12.86
C ALA A 309 -18.18 -29.62 13.17
N GLU A 310 -18.88 -30.47 12.41
CA GLU A 310 -18.84 -31.93 12.58
C GLU A 310 -17.46 -32.49 12.20
N MET A 311 -16.85 -31.99 11.11
CA MET A 311 -15.50 -32.40 10.69
C MET A 311 -14.39 -31.94 11.64
N LEU A 312 -14.56 -30.78 12.30
CA LEU A 312 -13.58 -30.20 13.22
C LEU A 312 -13.72 -30.72 14.67
N ALA A 313 -14.88 -31.24 15.06
CA ALA A 313 -15.12 -31.76 16.42
C ALA A 313 -14.11 -32.84 16.88
N PRO A 314 -13.68 -33.80 16.04
CA PRO A 314 -12.63 -34.75 16.42
C PRO A 314 -11.29 -34.08 16.72
N LEU A 315 -10.92 -33.06 15.93
CA LEU A 315 -9.68 -32.30 16.10
C LEU A 315 -9.70 -31.46 17.38
N ALA A 316 -10.87 -31.00 17.83
CA ALA A 316 -11.00 -30.18 19.03
C ALA A 316 -10.56 -30.95 20.28
N ASN A 317 -10.71 -32.28 20.28
CA ASN A 317 -10.24 -33.16 21.34
C ASN A 317 -8.77 -33.61 21.15
N ALA A 318 -8.30 -33.69 19.92
CA ALA A 318 -6.95 -34.17 19.60
C ALA A 318 -5.86 -33.11 19.78
N LEU A 319 -6.18 -31.83 19.55
CA LEU A 319 -5.23 -30.72 19.64
C LEU A 319 -5.42 -29.93 20.94
N PRO A 320 -4.40 -29.84 21.81
CA PRO A 320 -4.43 -28.95 22.97
C PRO A 320 -4.62 -27.48 22.58
N ALA A 321 -5.36 -26.69 23.38
CA ALA A 321 -5.67 -25.29 23.07
C ALA A 321 -4.43 -24.40 22.89
N ASP A 322 -3.33 -24.68 23.60
CA ASP A 322 -2.03 -24.00 23.41
C ASP A 322 -1.40 -24.32 22.04
N GLN A 323 -1.56 -25.54 21.54
CA GLN A 323 -1.14 -25.90 20.17
C GLN A 323 -2.01 -25.24 19.11
N VAL A 324 -3.32 -25.16 19.31
CA VAL A 324 -4.22 -24.50 18.35
C VAL A 324 -3.83 -23.03 18.17
N GLN A 325 -3.58 -22.32 19.27
CA GLN A 325 -3.14 -20.92 19.23
C GLN A 325 -1.76 -20.76 18.57
N LEU A 326 -0.82 -21.68 18.87
CA LEU A 326 0.51 -21.65 18.26
C LEU A 326 0.46 -21.89 16.74
N PHE A 327 -0.32 -22.87 16.29
CA PHE A 327 -0.48 -23.15 14.85
C PHE A 327 -1.17 -21.99 14.14
N TYR A 328 -2.18 -21.37 14.78
CA TYR A 328 -2.85 -20.20 14.22
C TYR A 328 -1.87 -19.05 13.99
N GLU A 329 -1.02 -18.74 14.96
CA GLU A 329 0.01 -17.70 14.84
C GLU A 329 1.03 -18.04 13.74
N ILE A 330 1.49 -19.29 13.68
CA ILE A 330 2.42 -19.74 12.63
C ILE A 330 1.78 -19.62 11.24
N ALA A 331 0.49 -19.91 11.09
CA ALA A 331 -0.23 -19.79 9.82
C ALA A 331 -0.30 -18.33 9.34
N ILE A 332 -0.66 -17.40 10.24
CA ILE A 332 -0.73 -15.96 9.92
C ILE A 332 0.66 -15.42 9.57
N GLN A 333 1.67 -15.75 10.37
CA GLN A 333 3.04 -15.33 10.11
C GLN A 333 3.59 -15.93 8.82
N GLY A 334 3.31 -17.19 8.53
CA GLY A 334 3.69 -17.85 7.28
C GLY A 334 3.06 -17.16 6.07
N ARG A 335 1.76 -16.85 6.14
CA ARG A 335 1.02 -16.17 5.07
C ARG A 335 1.59 -14.78 4.77
N SER A 336 1.85 -13.97 5.79
CA SER A 336 2.42 -12.64 5.61
C SER A 336 3.85 -12.64 5.05
N LYS A 337 4.62 -13.71 5.31
CA LYS A 337 6.01 -13.86 4.85
C LYS A 337 6.15 -14.65 3.56
N LEU A 338 5.05 -15.14 2.99
CA LEU A 338 5.07 -15.99 1.80
C LEU A 338 5.74 -15.32 0.60
N ALA A 339 5.54 -14.01 0.44
CA ALA A 339 6.17 -13.21 -0.63
C ALA A 339 7.70 -13.07 -0.50
N LEU A 340 8.27 -13.40 0.67
CA LEU A 340 9.72 -13.39 0.91
C LEU A 340 10.35 -14.77 0.63
N ALA A 341 9.54 -15.81 0.44
CA ALA A 341 10.04 -17.14 0.15
C ALA A 341 10.54 -17.21 -1.30
N PRO A 342 11.57 -18.03 -1.59
CA PRO A 342 12.07 -18.24 -2.96
C PRO A 342 10.98 -18.77 -3.91
N ASP A 343 10.05 -19.54 -3.37
CA ASP A 343 8.89 -20.10 -4.03
C ASP A 343 7.75 -20.20 -3.02
N ALA A 344 6.51 -19.90 -3.44
CA ALA A 344 5.35 -19.90 -2.55
C ALA A 344 5.02 -21.30 -2.02
N GLY A 345 5.22 -22.35 -2.82
CA GLY A 345 5.05 -23.74 -2.40
C GLY A 345 6.08 -24.14 -1.34
N LEU A 346 7.35 -23.80 -1.54
CA LEU A 346 8.40 -24.01 -0.53
C LEU A 346 8.13 -23.21 0.76
N GLY A 347 7.57 -22.01 0.64
CA GLY A 347 7.14 -21.21 1.78
C GLY A 347 6.06 -21.88 2.63
N LEU A 348 5.09 -22.54 1.98
CA LEU A 348 4.08 -23.35 2.65
C LEU A 348 4.71 -24.57 3.35
N GLU A 349 5.54 -25.34 2.65
CA GLU A 349 6.21 -26.51 3.25
C GLU A 349 7.03 -26.12 4.49
N MET A 350 7.79 -25.03 4.43
CA MET A 350 8.55 -24.53 5.57
C MET A 350 7.65 -24.07 6.73
N THR A 351 6.49 -23.48 6.43
CA THR A 351 5.51 -23.08 7.44
C THR A 351 4.90 -24.30 8.13
N LEU A 352 4.54 -25.34 7.37
CA LEU A 352 4.00 -26.61 7.89
C LEU A 352 5.05 -27.36 8.74
N LEU A 353 6.30 -27.43 8.27
CA LEU A 353 7.40 -28.01 9.04
C LEU A 353 7.65 -27.24 10.34
N ARG A 354 7.48 -25.92 10.33
CA ARG A 354 7.57 -25.10 11.54
C ARG A 354 6.46 -25.44 12.53
N MET A 355 5.21 -25.63 12.08
CA MET A 355 4.13 -26.10 12.96
C MET A 355 4.48 -27.47 13.57
N LEU A 356 5.06 -28.38 12.79
CA LEU A 356 5.45 -29.70 13.29
C LEU A 356 6.60 -29.64 14.31
N ALA A 357 7.58 -28.76 14.09
CA ALA A 357 8.78 -28.64 14.93
C ALA A 357 8.51 -27.94 16.26
N PHE A 358 7.63 -26.93 16.27
CA PHE A 358 7.30 -26.17 17.47
C PHE A 358 6.06 -26.78 18.14
N ARG A 359 6.26 -27.82 18.95
CA ARG A 359 5.22 -28.38 19.84
C ARG A 359 5.56 -28.08 21.30
N PRO A 360 4.62 -27.53 22.10
CA PRO A 360 4.86 -27.25 23.50
C PRO A 360 5.17 -28.55 24.27
N VAL A 361 6.12 -28.45 25.20
CA VAL A 361 6.75 -29.58 25.92
C VAL A 361 5.74 -30.46 26.68
N SER A 362 4.57 -29.92 27.01
CA SER A 362 3.42 -30.61 27.59
C SER A 362 2.95 -31.81 26.74
N ALA A 363 2.96 -31.69 25.41
CA ALA A 363 2.56 -32.77 24.50
C ALA A 363 3.71 -33.72 24.12
N ALA A 364 4.96 -33.24 24.12
CA ALA A 364 6.15 -34.05 23.84
C ALA A 364 6.40 -35.16 24.89
N ARG A 365 5.84 -35.02 26.11
CA ARG A 365 5.95 -36.02 27.17
C ARG A 365 4.98 -37.20 26.98
N ALA A 366 3.85 -36.99 26.28
CA ALA A 366 2.89 -38.05 25.99
C ALA A 366 3.35 -38.96 24.83
N THR A 367 4.03 -38.41 23.82
CA THR A 367 4.51 -39.16 22.65
C THR A 367 5.82 -39.90 22.88
N ARG A 368 6.68 -39.44 23.79
CA ARG A 368 7.89 -40.20 24.21
C ARG A 368 7.56 -41.50 24.94
N ALA A 369 6.33 -41.71 25.40
CA ALA A 369 5.92 -42.94 26.07
C ALA A 369 5.54 -44.08 25.10
N SER A 370 5.44 -43.84 23.78
CA SER A 370 5.00 -44.84 22.79
C SER A 370 6.05 -45.24 21.74
N ALA A 371 7.31 -44.80 21.86
CA ALA A 371 8.38 -45.26 20.95
C ALA A 371 9.01 -46.57 21.45
N PRO A 372 9.10 -47.64 20.62
CA PRO A 372 9.77 -48.87 21.02
C PRO A 372 11.28 -48.65 21.15
N ALA A 373 11.80 -48.92 22.34
CA ALA A 373 13.20 -48.74 22.69
C ALA A 373 14.12 -49.59 21.80
N ARG A 374 14.88 -48.92 20.92
CA ARG A 374 16.01 -49.53 20.22
C ARG A 374 17.19 -49.57 21.18
N HIS A 375 17.77 -50.76 21.31
CA HIS A 375 18.84 -51.11 22.24
C HIS A 375 20.06 -50.18 22.13
N ALA A 376 20.53 -49.69 23.28
CA ALA A 376 21.90 -49.21 23.48
C ALA A 376 22.50 -49.96 24.69
N PRO A 377 23.80 -50.35 24.65
CA PRO A 377 24.39 -51.22 25.65
C PRO A 377 24.74 -50.47 26.94
N ALA A 378 24.71 -51.21 28.04
CA ALA A 378 24.94 -50.75 29.40
C ALA A 378 26.40 -50.30 29.68
N PRO A 379 26.60 -49.41 30.66
CA PRO A 379 27.79 -49.40 31.49
C PRO A 379 27.49 -49.86 32.93
N GLU A 380 28.44 -50.62 33.47
CA GLU A 380 28.51 -51.17 34.82
C GLU A 380 28.81 -50.10 35.91
N PRO A 381 28.65 -50.44 37.21
CA PRO A 381 28.28 -49.51 38.28
C PRO A 381 29.47 -48.99 39.10
N SER A 382 29.30 -47.81 39.73
CA SER A 382 30.13 -47.42 40.87
C SER A 382 29.32 -46.72 41.97
N ALA A 383 29.45 -47.34 43.14
CA ALA A 383 29.13 -46.99 44.53
C ALA A 383 28.53 -45.62 44.91
N ALA A 384 27.48 -45.71 45.73
CA ALA A 384 26.83 -44.66 46.52
C ALA A 384 27.62 -44.37 47.84
N PRO A 385 27.06 -43.73 48.90
CA PRO A 385 25.95 -42.76 49.02
C PRO A 385 26.28 -41.57 49.96
N VAL A 386 25.51 -40.47 49.91
CA VAL A 386 25.12 -39.70 51.12
C VAL A 386 23.69 -39.18 50.95
N ALA A 387 22.84 -39.53 51.91
CA ALA A 387 21.51 -38.97 52.19
C ALA A 387 21.47 -38.69 53.72
N PRO A 388 20.37 -38.21 54.34
CA PRO A 388 19.20 -37.47 53.83
C PRO A 388 18.86 -36.22 54.69
N ALA A 389 17.92 -35.39 54.24
CA ALA A 389 16.97 -34.76 55.17
C ALA A 389 15.68 -34.41 54.41
N ALA A 390 14.57 -34.92 54.93
CA ALA A 390 13.21 -34.76 54.43
C ALA A 390 12.41 -33.81 55.38
N PRO A 391 11.07 -33.70 55.33
CA PRO A 391 10.36 -32.53 54.80
C PRO A 391 9.40 -31.90 55.84
N VAL A 392 8.90 -30.68 55.59
CA VAL A 392 7.68 -30.18 56.29
C VAL A 392 6.85 -29.25 55.39
N ALA A 393 5.57 -29.60 55.24
CA ALA A 393 4.42 -28.72 55.02
C ALA A 393 3.40 -29.02 56.16
N PRO A 394 2.24 -28.36 56.35
CA PRO A 394 1.64 -27.16 55.70
C PRO A 394 0.96 -26.12 56.67
N ALA A 395 0.56 -24.93 56.12
CA ALA A 395 -0.66 -24.08 56.38
C ALA A 395 -1.01 -23.53 57.80
N PRO A 396 -1.98 -22.58 58.02
CA PRO A 396 -2.50 -21.41 57.26
C PRO A 396 -2.75 -20.13 58.15
N GLU A 397 -3.57 -19.17 57.65
CA GLU A 397 -4.27 -18.01 58.31
C GLU A 397 -3.50 -16.69 58.55
N ALA A 398 -4.07 -15.48 58.47
CA ALA A 398 -5.26 -14.90 57.83
C ALA A 398 -5.25 -13.36 58.07
N LEU A 399 -5.94 -12.60 57.20
CA LEU A 399 -6.58 -11.28 57.38
C LEU A 399 -5.75 -9.98 57.49
N GLY A 400 -6.15 -8.99 56.69
CA GLY A 400 -5.87 -7.57 56.89
C GLY A 400 -6.12 -6.68 55.66
N GLU A 401 -7.36 -6.21 55.50
CA GLU A 401 -7.79 -5.18 54.53
C GLU A 401 -7.00 -3.87 54.63
N THR A 402 -6.80 -3.17 53.49
CA THR A 402 -7.24 -1.76 53.26
C THR A 402 -6.84 -1.29 51.86
N ALA A 403 -7.84 -0.86 51.09
CA ALA A 403 -7.72 0.11 49.99
C ALA A 403 -8.01 1.54 50.58
N PRO A 404 -7.87 2.68 49.86
CA PRO A 404 -7.71 2.84 48.42
C PRO A 404 -6.75 3.97 47.92
N ALA A 405 -6.54 3.96 46.60
CA ALA A 405 -6.40 5.10 45.66
C ALA A 405 -5.41 6.26 45.97
N ALA A 406 -4.36 6.35 45.14
CA ALA A 406 -3.63 7.59 44.89
C ALA A 406 -3.52 7.83 43.37
N ALA A 407 -3.94 9.03 42.95
CA ALA A 407 -4.04 9.53 41.59
C ALA A 407 -2.66 9.83 40.94
N PRO A 408 -2.58 9.85 39.59
CA PRO A 408 -1.35 10.17 38.87
C PRO A 408 -1.06 11.69 38.80
N ALA A 409 0.23 12.02 38.80
CA ALA A 409 0.80 13.37 38.77
C ALA A 409 0.51 14.16 37.47
N PRO A 410 0.50 15.51 37.51
CA PRO A 410 0.08 16.35 36.39
C PRO A 410 1.15 16.55 35.31
N ALA A 411 0.68 16.71 34.07
CA ALA A 411 1.45 17.04 32.88
C ALA A 411 1.88 18.53 32.84
N PRO A 412 3.02 18.87 32.19
CA PRO A 412 3.44 20.25 32.00
C PRO A 412 2.71 20.96 30.83
N GLU A 413 2.39 22.23 31.03
CA GLU A 413 1.75 23.16 30.09
C GLU A 413 2.65 23.54 28.88
N PRO A 414 2.05 23.86 27.71
CA PRO A 414 2.77 24.29 26.52
C PRO A 414 3.13 25.79 26.52
N PRO A 415 4.24 26.22 25.90
CA PRO A 415 4.58 27.63 25.76
C PRO A 415 3.77 28.35 24.68
N ALA A 416 3.51 29.63 24.93
CA ALA A 416 2.66 30.54 24.17
C ALA A 416 3.24 30.96 22.80
N ARG A 417 2.33 31.21 21.86
CA ARG A 417 2.59 31.75 20.51
C ARG A 417 2.90 33.26 20.54
N PRO A 418 3.81 33.78 19.69
CA PRO A 418 3.77 35.17 19.25
C PRO A 418 2.80 35.37 18.08
N ALA A 419 2.18 36.55 18.05
CA ALA A 419 1.22 37.01 17.03
C ALA A 419 1.93 37.66 15.81
N PRO A 420 1.23 37.91 14.69
CA PRO A 420 1.84 38.05 13.36
C PRO A 420 2.21 39.50 13.00
N GLU A 421 3.30 39.65 12.24
CA GLU A 421 3.69 40.90 11.59
C GLU A 421 3.23 40.88 10.12
N ALA A 422 2.56 41.95 9.71
CA ALA A 422 1.96 42.16 8.39
C ALA A 422 2.95 42.83 7.40
N PRO A 423 2.66 42.85 6.08
CA PRO A 423 3.67 42.79 5.03
C PRO A 423 4.20 44.15 4.57
N ALA A 424 5.47 44.20 4.17
CA ALA A 424 6.02 45.30 3.37
C ALA A 424 6.09 44.88 1.89
N ALA A 425 5.52 45.74 1.04
CA ALA A 425 5.43 45.63 -0.41
C ALA A 425 6.74 46.07 -1.12
N PRO A 426 6.87 45.90 -2.45
CA PRO A 426 8.13 45.71 -3.17
C PRO A 426 8.80 47.03 -3.60
N VAL A 427 10.11 46.97 -3.87
CA VAL A 427 10.88 48.04 -4.55
C VAL A 427 11.69 47.39 -5.69
N PRO A 428 11.79 48.04 -6.88
CA PRO A 428 12.12 47.41 -8.16
C PRO A 428 13.61 47.44 -8.53
N GLU A 429 13.96 46.57 -9.48
CA GLU A 429 15.24 46.44 -10.21
C GLU A 429 15.75 47.74 -10.87
N ALA A 430 17.08 47.93 -10.82
CA ALA A 430 17.89 48.63 -11.81
C ALA A 430 19.38 48.16 -11.68
N PRO A 431 20.24 48.33 -12.70
CA PRO A 431 21.05 47.25 -13.29
C PRO A 431 22.53 47.23 -12.87
N GLU A 432 23.17 46.06 -12.95
CA GLU A 432 24.61 45.87 -12.78
C GLU A 432 25.34 46.01 -14.14
N GLU A 433 26.30 46.94 -14.19
CA GLU A 433 27.34 47.02 -15.23
C GLU A 433 28.65 46.42 -14.72
N ASP A 434 29.32 45.73 -15.65
CA ASP A 434 30.63 45.10 -15.59
C ASP A 434 31.76 45.99 -15.03
N GLY A 435 32.69 45.36 -14.31
CA GLY A 435 33.91 46.02 -13.85
C GLY A 435 34.96 45.05 -13.30
N MET A 436 35.73 44.43 -14.19
CA MET A 436 36.98 43.72 -13.89
C MET A 436 37.99 44.60 -13.15
N ARG A 437 38.73 44.03 -12.19
CA ARG A 437 40.09 44.48 -11.85
C ARG A 437 40.98 43.35 -11.33
N GLU A 438 42.18 43.31 -11.90
CA GLU A 438 43.25 42.32 -11.79
C GLU A 438 44.06 42.34 -10.48
N GLU A 439 44.48 41.12 -10.12
CA GLU A 439 45.73 40.58 -9.52
C GLU A 439 46.81 41.46 -8.84
N ALA A 440 47.33 40.95 -7.70
CA ALA A 440 48.78 40.87 -7.42
C ALA A 440 49.17 39.87 -6.26
N SER A 441 49.84 38.75 -6.63
CA SER A 441 50.96 37.98 -6.00
C SER A 441 51.07 37.76 -4.46
N ALA A 442 50.93 36.55 -3.89
CA ALA A 442 51.89 35.39 -3.71
C ALA A 442 52.68 35.40 -2.35
N PRO A 443 52.91 34.26 -1.63
CA PRO A 443 53.47 33.00 -2.17
C PRO A 443 52.78 31.66 -1.76
N ALA A 444 53.18 30.64 -2.54
CA ALA A 444 52.79 29.23 -2.56
C ALA A 444 52.95 28.44 -1.25
N ASN A 445 51.87 27.75 -0.81
CA ASN A 445 51.73 26.29 -0.90
C ASN A 445 50.36 25.86 -0.29
N ASP A 446 49.30 25.85 -1.10
CA ASP A 446 48.29 24.75 -1.18
C ASP A 446 47.29 25.03 -2.33
N GLN A 447 47.84 25.27 -3.52
CA GLN A 447 47.08 25.60 -4.73
C GLN A 447 46.30 24.37 -5.23
N SER A 448 45.03 24.21 -4.88
CA SER A 448 44.08 23.50 -5.77
C SER A 448 42.57 23.69 -5.50
N LEU A 449 42.14 24.40 -4.46
CA LEU A 449 40.72 24.68 -4.24
C LEU A 449 40.32 25.98 -4.93
N SER A 450 39.53 25.85 -5.98
CA SER A 450 38.87 26.97 -6.66
C SER A 450 37.37 26.64 -6.77
N PRO A 451 36.46 27.64 -6.75
CA PRO A 451 35.02 27.40 -6.86
C PRO A 451 34.62 26.46 -8.01
N GLY A 452 35.30 26.53 -9.16
CA GLY A 452 35.03 25.67 -10.32
C GLY A 452 35.58 24.23 -10.25
N ARG A 453 36.48 23.92 -9.30
CA ARG A 453 37.03 22.57 -9.06
C ARG A 453 36.44 21.89 -7.83
N TRP A 454 35.64 22.60 -7.05
CA TRP A 454 34.95 22.06 -5.88
C TRP A 454 34.16 20.77 -6.17
N PRO A 455 33.42 20.64 -7.29
CA PRO A 455 32.74 19.39 -7.62
C PRO A 455 33.68 18.17 -7.77
N GLU A 456 34.88 18.38 -8.31
CA GLU A 456 35.88 17.32 -8.49
C GLU A 456 36.51 16.92 -7.17
N THR A 457 36.75 17.91 -6.29
CA THR A 457 37.20 17.66 -4.93
C THR A 457 36.17 16.82 -4.19
N VAL A 458 34.90 17.21 -4.17
CA VAL A 458 33.82 16.46 -3.49
C VAL A 458 33.70 15.03 -4.04
N ALA A 459 33.78 14.84 -5.36
CA ALA A 459 33.77 13.51 -5.96
C ALA A 459 34.96 12.65 -5.53
N GLY A 460 36.15 13.25 -5.35
CA GLY A 460 37.36 12.57 -4.89
C GLY A 460 37.38 12.24 -3.39
N LEU A 461 36.53 12.87 -2.59
CA LEU A 461 36.44 12.62 -1.14
C LEU A 461 35.74 11.30 -0.79
N GLY A 462 34.92 10.75 -1.69
CA GLY A 462 34.22 9.49 -1.47
C GLY A 462 33.31 9.50 -0.23
N LEU A 463 32.72 10.66 0.08
CA LEU A 463 31.81 10.80 1.22
C LEU A 463 30.53 10.00 0.98
N GLU A 464 30.18 9.11 1.92
CA GLU A 464 28.99 8.27 1.85
C GLU A 464 27.89 8.78 2.78
N GLY A 465 26.63 8.56 2.39
CA GLY A 465 25.46 8.94 3.18
C GLY A 465 25.12 10.44 3.12
N LEU A 466 24.48 10.93 4.18
CA LEU A 466 23.84 12.25 4.19
C LEU A 466 24.83 13.42 4.11
N SER A 467 26.04 13.25 4.65
CA SER A 467 27.14 14.21 4.54
C SER A 467 27.66 14.31 3.11
N GLY A 468 27.75 13.18 2.39
CA GLY A 468 28.10 13.14 0.97
C GLY A 468 27.06 13.83 0.09
N ASP A 469 25.76 13.61 0.36
CA ASP A 469 24.67 14.28 -0.36
C ASP A 469 24.71 15.80 -0.17
N ILE A 470 24.95 16.27 1.06
CA ILE A 470 25.06 17.71 1.35
C ILE A 470 26.32 18.30 0.69
N ALA A 471 27.45 17.60 0.73
CA ALA A 471 28.66 18.02 0.04
C ALA A 471 28.45 18.12 -1.48
N ALA A 472 27.76 17.17 -2.10
CA ALA A 472 27.49 17.16 -3.54
C ALA A 472 26.57 18.30 -4.00
N HIS A 473 25.74 18.83 -3.10
CA HIS A 473 24.84 19.97 -3.33
C HIS A 473 25.41 21.31 -2.81
N SER A 474 26.64 21.31 -2.31
CA SER A 474 27.33 22.51 -1.84
C SER A 474 28.14 23.20 -2.93
N GLU A 475 28.22 24.52 -2.85
CA GLU A 475 29.09 25.38 -3.66
C GLU A 475 30.17 25.99 -2.77
N LEU A 476 31.42 26.02 -3.25
CA LEU A 476 32.50 26.72 -2.55
C LEU A 476 32.43 28.22 -2.86
N VAL A 477 32.17 29.03 -1.82
CA VAL A 477 32.10 30.50 -1.94
C VAL A 477 33.49 31.11 -1.77
N ASP A 478 34.23 30.66 -0.77
CA ASP A 478 35.57 31.15 -0.46
C ASP A 478 36.40 30.10 0.27
N ALA A 479 37.70 30.12 0.03
CA ALA A 479 38.69 29.23 0.65
C ALA A 479 39.93 30.06 1.01
N GLY A 480 39.92 30.67 2.20
CA GLY A 480 40.95 31.60 2.65
C GLY A 480 41.06 31.63 4.18
N ASP A 481 42.22 32.04 4.70
CA ASP A 481 42.49 32.19 6.14
C ASP A 481 42.19 30.94 6.99
N GLY A 482 42.37 29.74 6.43
CA GLY A 482 42.09 28.48 7.12
C GLY A 482 40.61 28.21 7.36
N CYS A 483 39.69 28.96 6.73
CA CYS A 483 38.25 28.75 6.79
C CYS A 483 37.70 28.38 5.41
N LEU A 484 36.88 27.33 5.36
CA LEU A 484 36.18 26.89 4.16
C LEU A 484 34.73 27.39 4.22
N ARG A 485 34.35 28.33 3.33
CA ARG A 485 32.97 28.83 3.26
C ARG A 485 32.20 28.15 2.15
N LEU A 486 31.20 27.36 2.54
CA LEU A 486 30.32 26.62 1.64
C LEU A 486 28.92 27.24 1.64
N ARG A 487 28.31 27.29 0.46
CA ARG A 487 26.92 27.67 0.29
C ARG A 487 26.09 26.44 -0.05
N LEU A 488 24.97 26.29 0.64
CA LEU A 488 24.00 25.23 0.40
C LEU A 488 22.68 25.86 -0.04
N ASP A 489 22.03 25.26 -1.04
CA ASP A 489 20.70 25.67 -1.46
C ASP A 489 19.66 25.39 -0.36
N GLY A 490 18.70 26.29 -0.18
CA GLY A 490 17.69 26.23 0.89
C GLY A 490 16.81 24.99 0.86
N ALA A 491 16.76 24.26 -0.27
CA ALA A 491 16.09 22.96 -0.37
C ALA A 491 16.69 21.89 0.56
N HIS A 492 17.96 22.04 0.96
CA HIS A 492 18.67 21.08 1.81
C HIS A 492 18.84 21.58 3.26
N GLU A 493 18.22 22.71 3.63
CA GLU A 493 18.24 23.26 4.99
C GLU A 493 17.71 22.26 6.03
N ASN A 494 16.60 21.59 5.74
CA ASN A 494 16.00 20.60 6.65
C ASN A 494 16.85 19.34 6.85
N LEU A 495 17.84 19.09 5.97
CA LEU A 495 18.74 17.93 6.04
C LEU A 495 20.04 18.28 6.78
N LEU A 496 20.33 19.57 6.99
CA LEU A 496 21.49 20.06 7.72
C LEU A 496 21.18 20.16 9.23
N THR A 497 20.99 19.02 9.89
CA THR A 497 20.91 18.96 11.36
C THR A 497 22.28 19.21 11.99
N ASP A 498 22.32 19.63 13.26
CA ASP A 498 23.58 19.92 13.96
C ASP A 498 24.55 18.71 13.95
N ASP A 499 24.04 17.50 14.07
CA ASP A 499 24.83 16.26 14.01
C ASP A 499 25.50 16.06 12.64
N VAL A 500 24.73 16.29 11.56
CA VAL A 500 25.19 16.10 10.18
C VAL A 500 26.15 17.21 9.77
N ARG A 501 25.96 18.43 10.29
CA ARG A 501 26.89 19.54 10.13
C ARG A 501 28.25 19.21 10.74
N LEU A 502 28.25 18.65 11.95
CA LEU A 502 29.47 18.28 12.67
C LEU A 502 30.19 17.11 11.98
N GLU A 503 29.44 16.14 11.48
CA GLU A 503 29.96 15.01 10.71
C GLU A 503 30.61 15.49 9.41
N LEU A 504 29.92 16.34 8.64
CA LEU A 504 30.43 16.95 7.41
C LEU A 504 31.67 17.81 7.66
N GLU A 505 31.66 18.66 8.70
CA GLU A 505 32.82 19.48 9.07
C GLU A 505 34.01 18.58 9.43
N SER A 506 33.79 17.52 10.21
CA SER A 506 34.85 16.57 10.56
C SER A 506 35.45 15.87 9.34
N ALA A 507 34.60 15.47 8.39
CA ALA A 507 35.02 14.76 7.18
C ALA A 507 35.79 15.69 6.23
N LEU A 508 35.34 16.94 6.10
CA LEU A 508 36.02 17.94 5.26
C LEU A 508 37.35 18.37 5.86
N LEU A 509 37.44 18.60 7.17
CA LEU A 509 38.71 18.96 7.84
C LEU A 509 39.69 17.78 7.85
N ALA A 510 39.21 16.55 7.96
CA ALA A 510 40.04 15.35 7.86
C ALA A 510 40.65 15.20 6.46
N ALA A 511 39.88 15.52 5.41
CA ALA A 511 40.34 15.37 4.04
C ALA A 511 41.09 16.60 3.50
N LEU A 512 40.88 17.78 4.08
CA LEU A 512 41.52 19.04 3.71
C LEU A 512 42.26 19.64 4.93
N PRO A 513 43.44 19.11 5.30
CA PRO A 513 44.14 19.48 6.53
C PRO A 513 44.66 20.94 6.56
N ALA A 514 44.56 21.67 5.46
CA ALA A 514 44.90 23.09 5.37
C ALA A 514 43.84 24.03 5.97
N PHE A 515 42.63 23.52 6.24
CA PHE A 515 41.55 24.30 6.84
C PHE A 515 41.33 23.84 8.28
N GLN A 516 40.96 24.80 9.14
CA GLN A 516 40.71 24.60 10.57
C GLN A 516 39.25 24.81 10.94
N LYS A 517 38.43 25.33 10.02
CA LYS A 517 37.01 25.61 10.24
C LYS A 517 36.21 25.50 8.94
N VAL A 518 34.98 24.98 9.03
CA VAL A 518 34.02 24.99 7.90
C VAL A 518 32.80 25.83 8.27
N GLU A 519 32.48 26.83 7.46
CA GLU A 519 31.28 27.66 7.60
C GLU A 519 30.31 27.35 6.47
N ILE A 520 29.12 26.89 6.83
CA ILE A 520 28.04 26.58 5.87
C ILE A 520 26.98 27.68 5.96
N GLU A 521 26.84 28.44 4.89
CA GLU A 521 25.80 29.44 4.70
C GLU A 521 24.64 28.87 3.88
N ILE A 522 23.41 29.09 4.34
CA ILE A 522 22.20 28.73 3.61
C ILE A 522 21.76 29.98 2.84
N ALA A 523 21.81 29.92 1.52
CA ALA A 523 21.35 31.02 0.66
C ALA A 523 20.54 30.45 -0.50
N GLY A 524 19.41 31.09 -0.82
CA GLY A 524 18.49 30.60 -1.85
C GLY A 524 19.13 30.53 -3.24
N ALA A 525 18.87 29.42 -3.95
CA ALA A 525 19.12 29.18 -5.37
C ALA A 525 20.35 29.92 -5.97
N GLY A 526 21.55 29.52 -5.55
CA GLY A 526 22.78 29.92 -6.24
C GLY A 526 22.82 29.39 -7.67
N LYS A 527 23.27 30.21 -8.64
CA LYS A 527 23.60 29.79 -10.02
C LYS A 527 24.95 29.02 -10.10
N GLY A 528 25.33 28.35 -9.02
CA GLY A 528 26.63 27.72 -8.82
C GLY A 528 26.79 26.37 -9.52
N ASP A 529 28.03 26.06 -9.91
CA ASP A 529 28.42 24.79 -10.53
C ASP A 529 28.64 23.72 -9.45
N THR A 530 27.56 23.00 -9.07
CA THR A 530 27.59 21.92 -8.07
C THR A 530 27.81 20.54 -8.70
N LEU A 531 28.33 19.59 -7.93
CA LEU A 531 28.51 18.20 -8.41
C LEU A 531 27.17 17.55 -8.78
N ALA A 532 26.12 17.80 -8.00
CA ALA A 532 24.77 17.35 -8.31
C ALA A 532 24.25 17.92 -9.65
N ALA A 533 24.54 19.19 -9.96
CA ALA A 533 24.17 19.79 -11.24
C ALA A 533 24.92 19.14 -12.42
N ARG A 534 26.22 18.86 -12.25
CA ARG A 534 27.04 18.17 -13.26
C ARG A 534 26.59 16.72 -13.50
N ASN A 535 26.28 15.97 -12.45
CA ASN A 535 25.78 14.59 -12.56
C ASN A 535 24.42 14.55 -13.28
N ARG A 536 23.48 15.42 -12.89
CA ARG A 536 22.18 15.55 -13.58
C ARG A 536 22.34 15.94 -15.06
N ALA A 537 23.32 16.79 -15.39
CA ALA A 537 23.61 17.16 -16.78
C ALA A 537 24.23 15.99 -17.58
N ALA A 538 25.12 15.21 -16.95
CA ALA A 538 25.72 14.03 -17.56
C ALA A 538 24.69 12.92 -17.81
N GLU A 539 23.81 12.65 -16.84
CA GLU A 539 22.69 11.70 -16.97
C GLU A 539 21.74 12.11 -18.09
N ARG A 540 21.35 13.39 -18.16
CA ARG A 540 20.51 13.90 -19.26
C ARG A 540 21.15 13.69 -20.63
N ARG A 541 22.47 13.91 -20.75
CA ARG A 541 23.20 13.66 -22.01
C ARG A 541 23.28 12.18 -22.35
N ARG A 542 23.42 11.29 -21.35
CA ARG A 542 23.41 9.83 -21.56
C ARG A 542 22.03 9.34 -22.02
N GLN A 543 20.97 9.82 -21.37
CA GLN A 543 19.58 9.52 -21.74
C GLN A 543 19.29 9.94 -23.18
N GLN A 544 19.65 11.17 -23.56
CA GLN A 544 19.46 11.68 -24.93
C GLN A 544 20.20 10.84 -25.97
N ARG A 545 21.46 10.47 -25.71
CA ARG A 545 22.22 9.58 -26.62
C ARG A 545 21.57 8.21 -26.76
N ALA A 546 21.12 7.61 -25.66
CA ALA A 546 20.44 6.31 -25.70
C ALA A 546 19.14 6.38 -26.52
N GLU A 547 18.39 7.47 -26.41
CA GLU A 547 17.18 7.69 -27.22
C GLU A 547 17.49 7.91 -28.71
N GLU A 548 18.55 8.64 -29.03
CA GLU A 548 19.00 8.87 -30.40
C GLU A 548 19.51 7.58 -31.05
N GLU A 549 20.33 6.81 -30.34
CA GLU A 549 20.85 5.52 -30.81
C GLU A 549 19.73 4.50 -31.01
N PHE A 550 18.79 4.40 -30.08
CA PHE A 550 17.64 3.50 -30.20
C PHE A 550 16.74 3.87 -31.39
N LYS A 551 16.51 5.16 -31.64
CA LYS A 551 15.73 5.63 -32.80
C LYS A 551 16.48 5.48 -34.13
N ALA A 552 17.81 5.48 -34.09
CA ALA A 552 18.66 5.28 -35.25
C ALA A 552 18.89 3.79 -35.58
N ASP A 553 18.49 2.87 -34.70
CA ASP A 553 18.65 1.44 -34.92
C ASP A 553 17.82 0.97 -36.14
N PRO A 554 18.45 0.34 -37.16
CA PRO A 554 17.76 -0.15 -38.35
C PRO A 554 16.62 -1.13 -38.06
N PHE A 555 16.72 -1.93 -36.99
CA PHE A 555 15.69 -2.87 -36.57
C PHE A 555 14.47 -2.14 -35.98
N VAL A 556 14.71 -1.09 -35.19
CA VAL A 556 13.64 -0.26 -34.61
C VAL A 556 12.93 0.50 -35.73
N GLN A 557 13.66 1.09 -36.69
CA GLN A 557 13.05 1.76 -37.84
C GLN A 557 12.23 0.80 -38.70
N ALA A 558 12.75 -0.39 -39.00
CA ALA A 558 12.00 -1.41 -39.73
C ALA A 558 10.75 -1.87 -38.96
N SER A 559 10.82 -1.96 -37.63
CA SER A 559 9.68 -2.36 -36.79
C SER A 559 8.59 -1.28 -36.75
N LEU A 560 8.99 0.00 -36.72
CA LEU A 560 8.06 1.14 -36.81
C LEU A 560 7.36 1.20 -38.18
N GLU A 561 8.09 0.92 -39.27
CA GLU A 561 7.53 0.93 -40.63
C GLU A 561 6.65 -0.29 -40.94
N ILE A 562 7.02 -1.48 -40.46
CA ILE A 562 6.32 -2.73 -40.79
C ILE A 562 5.08 -2.94 -39.91
N PHE A 563 5.14 -2.56 -38.64
CA PHE A 563 4.10 -2.88 -37.66
C PHE A 563 3.31 -1.66 -37.17
N GLU A 564 3.54 -0.46 -37.71
CA GLU A 564 2.98 0.80 -37.19
C GLU A 564 3.19 0.97 -35.67
N ALA A 565 4.29 0.38 -35.15
CA ALA A 565 4.56 0.33 -33.73
C ALA A 565 4.82 1.74 -33.17
N THR A 566 4.51 1.95 -31.89
CA THR A 566 4.82 3.21 -31.19
C THR A 566 5.82 2.96 -30.07
N ILE A 567 6.89 3.76 -30.03
CA ILE A 567 7.84 3.72 -28.91
C ILE A 567 7.16 4.33 -27.68
N GLU A 568 7.07 3.57 -26.60
CA GLU A 568 6.57 4.05 -25.32
C GLU A 568 7.51 5.11 -24.73
N VAL A 569 7.00 6.31 -24.48
CA VAL A 569 7.79 7.47 -24.02
C VAL A 569 8.35 7.22 -22.62
N GLY A 570 9.67 7.25 -22.47
CA GLY A 570 10.37 7.03 -21.19
C GLY A 570 10.77 5.58 -20.90
N SER A 571 10.53 4.65 -21.84
CA SER A 571 10.93 3.24 -21.73
C SER A 571 12.43 2.99 -22.02
N ILE A 572 13.09 3.93 -22.70
CA ILE A 572 14.50 3.82 -23.11
C ILE A 572 15.38 4.12 -21.89
N ARG A 573 16.25 3.19 -21.51
CA ARG A 573 17.23 3.37 -20.44
C ARG A 573 18.65 3.28 -21.00
N PRO A 574 19.58 4.16 -20.59
CA PRO A 574 20.98 4.07 -20.97
C PRO A 574 21.58 2.80 -20.36
N VAL A 575 22.38 2.08 -21.14
CA VAL A 575 23.10 0.89 -20.66
C VAL A 575 24.28 1.36 -19.82
N ASP A 576 24.33 0.98 -18.55
CA ASP A 576 25.49 1.25 -17.69
C ASP A 576 26.65 0.33 -18.12
N GLN A 577 27.78 0.93 -18.51
CA GLN A 577 29.00 0.22 -18.95
C GLN A 577 29.66 -0.66 -17.86
N ALA A 578 29.05 -0.84 -16.68
CA ALA A 578 29.52 -1.74 -15.65
C ALA A 578 29.19 -3.22 -15.95
N ASP A 579 28.21 -3.49 -16.82
CA ASP A 579 27.91 -4.85 -17.31
C ASP A 579 28.26 -4.95 -18.79
N GLY A 580 29.55 -5.13 -19.07
CA GLY A 580 30.02 -5.51 -20.41
C GLY A 580 29.46 -6.87 -20.83
N PRO A 581 29.11 -7.08 -22.11
CA PRO A 581 28.46 -8.30 -22.56
C PRO A 581 29.43 -9.49 -22.51
N ASP A 582 29.01 -10.56 -21.84
CA ASP A 582 29.57 -11.90 -21.99
C ASP A 582 29.41 -12.31 -23.48
N PRO A 583 30.49 -12.63 -24.23
CA PRO A 583 30.42 -12.93 -25.66
C PRO A 583 29.90 -14.34 -25.92
N GLY A 584 28.76 -14.69 -25.32
CA GLY A 584 28.30 -16.07 -25.22
C GLY A 584 26.82 -16.25 -24.86
N ALA A 585 25.91 -15.35 -25.23
CA ALA A 585 24.48 -15.61 -25.14
C ALA A 585 23.73 -14.97 -26.30
N GLY A 586 22.98 -15.79 -27.04
CA GLY A 586 22.23 -15.38 -28.23
C GLY A 586 21.18 -14.30 -27.94
N HIS A 587 20.88 -13.56 -29.00
CA HIS A 587 19.89 -12.48 -29.14
C HIS A 587 18.87 -12.29 -28.00
N PRO A 588 18.75 -11.07 -27.43
CA PRO A 588 17.63 -10.75 -26.57
C PRO A 588 16.36 -10.62 -27.42
N ARG A 589 15.39 -11.51 -27.18
CA ARG A 589 14.02 -11.35 -27.67
C ARG A 589 13.39 -10.17 -26.93
N SER A 590 13.26 -9.03 -27.60
CA SER A 590 12.28 -8.02 -27.22
C SER A 590 10.89 -8.59 -27.45
N GLN A 591 10.13 -8.76 -26.38
CA GLN A 591 8.69 -9.01 -26.48
C GLN A 591 8.04 -7.70 -26.95
N VAL A 592 7.77 -7.63 -28.24
CA VAL A 592 6.74 -6.76 -28.79
C VAL A 592 5.45 -7.56 -28.66
N GLU A 593 4.60 -7.24 -27.70
CA GLU A 593 3.22 -7.72 -27.71
C GLU A 593 2.41 -6.91 -28.75
N PRO A 594 1.55 -7.58 -29.54
CA PRO A 594 0.81 -6.96 -30.65
C PRO A 594 -0.30 -5.99 -30.21
#